data_AF-A0A3Q4I3G4-F1
#
_entry.id   AF-A0A3Q4I3G4-F1
#
_cell.length_a   1.000
_cell.length_b   1.000
_cell.length_c   1.000
_cell.angle_alpha   90.00
_cell.angle_beta   90.00
_cell.angle_gamma   90.00
#
_symmetry.space_group_name_H-M   'P 1'
#
loop_
_entity.id
_entity.type
_entity.pdbx_description
1 polymer ?
#
loop_
_entity_poly.entity_id
_entity_poly.type
_entity_poly.pdbx_seq_one_letter_code
_entity_poly.pdbx_strand_id
1 'polypeptide(L)'
;MEMDMIPKFSSKDEEIDFWKALSFKYKKSCEEAQEELLEFQEGSRELEAELEAQLGQAEHRMKDLQSENNRLKNEVETLKEKLEQQYSQSYKQISMLEDDLGQTRSIKEQLHKYVRELEQSNDDLERAKRATIVSLENFEQRLNQAIERNAFLESELDEKESLLVSVQRLKDEARDLRQELAVRERQADVTRMSAPSSPTQDNVKMDTAVQASLSLPATPLSKGLDNAFANQTGMLSNGYGSNSPLTPSARISALNIVSDLLRKVGALESKLAACRNFAKDQKARKAFALDNSNALNANYSQALHTSYFDKA
;
A
#
# COMPACT_ATOMS: atom_id res chain seq x y z
N MET A 1 -70.45 62.74 66.31
CA MET A 1 -71.73 63.37 65.93
C MET A 1 -71.89 64.57 66.84
N GLU A 2 -71.43 65.73 66.38
CA GLU A 2 -71.79 66.98 67.04
C GLU A 2 -73.29 67.17 66.85
N MET A 3 -74.03 67.18 67.95
CA MET A 3 -75.40 67.67 67.95
C MET A 3 -75.33 69.15 67.63
N ASP A 4 -75.60 69.50 66.37
CA ASP A 4 -75.79 70.89 65.92
C ASP A 4 -76.93 71.50 66.76
N MET A 5 -76.55 72.19 67.83
CA MET A 5 -77.42 73.09 68.57
C MET A 5 -77.87 74.16 67.58
N ILE A 6 -79.14 74.08 67.16
CA ILE A 6 -79.77 75.08 66.29
C ILE A 6 -79.55 76.46 66.95
N PRO A 7 -78.77 77.36 66.30
CA PRO A 7 -78.49 78.67 66.88
C PRO A 7 -79.79 79.43 67.15
N LYS A 8 -79.87 80.17 68.25
CA LYS A 8 -81.03 81.05 68.50
C LYS A 8 -80.86 82.32 67.68
N PHE A 9 -81.85 82.63 66.84
CA PHE A 9 -81.82 83.77 65.92
C PHE A 9 -82.53 84.98 66.51
N SER A 10 -82.01 86.17 66.25
CA SER A 10 -82.54 87.45 66.74
C SER A 10 -83.67 87.98 65.84
N SER A 11 -83.75 87.47 64.61
CA SER A 11 -84.66 87.85 63.55
C SER A 11 -84.90 86.65 62.60
N LYS A 12 -86.08 86.58 61.97
CA LYS A 12 -86.34 85.58 60.92
C LYS A 12 -85.39 85.70 59.72
N ASP A 13 -84.92 86.90 59.42
CA ASP A 13 -83.96 87.10 58.32
C ASP A 13 -82.58 86.51 58.65
N GLU A 14 -82.15 86.59 59.91
CA GLU A 14 -80.88 86.02 60.39
C GLU A 14 -80.91 84.48 60.38
N GLU A 15 -82.08 83.89 60.70
CA GLU A 15 -82.32 82.45 60.56
C GLU A 15 -82.25 82.00 59.09
N ILE A 16 -82.89 82.75 58.19
CA ILE A 16 -82.88 82.45 56.75
C ILE A 16 -81.45 82.52 56.20
N ASP A 17 -80.67 83.53 56.58
CA ASP A 17 -79.30 83.69 56.10
C ASP A 17 -78.35 82.62 56.66
N PHE A 18 -78.53 82.20 57.92
CA PHE A 18 -77.80 81.08 58.49
C PHE A 18 -78.07 79.77 57.74
N TRP A 19 -79.34 79.39 57.53
CA TRP A 19 -79.69 78.17 56.81
C TRP A 19 -79.30 78.22 55.33
N LYS A 20 -79.33 79.40 54.69
CA LYS A 20 -78.77 79.60 53.34
C LYS A 20 -77.26 79.37 53.33
N ALA A 21 -76.51 79.97 54.25
CA ALA A 21 -75.06 79.79 54.33
C ALA A 21 -74.67 78.33 54.62
N LEU A 22 -75.41 77.66 55.52
CA LEU A 22 -75.20 76.26 55.86
C LEU A 22 -75.53 75.33 54.69
N SER A 23 -76.61 75.57 53.96
CA SER A 23 -76.93 74.80 52.75
C SER A 23 -75.91 75.03 51.63
N PHE A 24 -75.40 76.25 51.46
CA PHE A 24 -74.28 76.52 50.56
C PHE A 24 -73.01 75.78 50.96
N LYS A 25 -72.66 75.75 52.25
CA LYS A 25 -71.49 75.01 52.75
C LYS A 25 -71.62 73.50 52.50
N TYR A 26 -72.76 72.90 52.81
CA TYR A 26 -72.99 71.47 52.54
C TYR A 26 -73.04 71.15 51.05
N LYS A 27 -73.63 72.03 50.23
CA LYS A 27 -73.60 71.90 48.78
C LYS A 27 -72.17 71.90 48.26
N LYS A 28 -71.35 72.87 48.67
CA LYS A 28 -69.94 72.96 48.27
C LYS A 28 -69.15 71.73 48.72
N SER A 29 -69.33 71.27 49.96
CA SER A 29 -68.66 70.07 50.46
C SER A 29 -69.10 68.80 49.72
N CYS A 30 -70.37 68.71 49.30
CA CYS A 30 -70.86 67.62 48.47
C CYS A 30 -70.25 67.66 47.05
N GLU A 31 -70.14 68.85 46.46
CA GLU A 31 -69.47 69.06 45.16
C GLU A 31 -67.98 68.68 45.23
N GLU A 32 -67.25 69.12 46.26
CA GLU A 32 -65.83 68.76 46.48
C GLU A 32 -65.65 67.24 46.64
N ALA A 33 -66.49 66.58 47.45
CA ALA A 33 -66.43 65.12 47.61
C ALA A 33 -66.79 64.36 46.33
N GLN A 34 -67.68 64.93 45.50
CA GLN A 34 -68.01 64.37 44.20
C GLN A 34 -66.83 64.49 43.22
N GLU A 35 -66.15 65.64 43.19
CA GLU A 35 -64.94 65.85 42.38
C GLU A 35 -63.81 64.90 42.81
N GLU A 36 -63.55 64.77 44.12
CA GLU A 36 -62.54 63.85 44.66
C GLU A 36 -62.84 62.38 44.28
N LEU A 37 -64.11 61.96 44.38
CA LEU A 37 -64.52 60.62 43.97
C LEU A 37 -64.29 60.40 42.46
N LEU A 38 -64.57 61.40 41.63
CA LEU A 38 -64.35 61.31 40.18
C LEU A 38 -62.86 61.19 39.85
N GLU A 39 -62.00 62.01 40.48
CA GLU A 39 -60.55 61.94 40.30
C GLU A 39 -60.00 60.57 40.76
N PHE A 40 -60.47 60.05 41.89
CA PHE A 40 -60.07 58.71 42.36
C PHE A 40 -60.52 57.60 41.40
N GLN A 41 -61.73 57.70 40.84
CA GLN A 41 -62.24 56.74 39.86
C GLN A 41 -61.47 56.81 38.53
N GLU A 42 -61.08 58.00 38.09
CA GLU A 42 -60.28 58.18 36.89
C GLU A 42 -58.86 57.65 37.08
N GLY A 43 -58.18 58.02 38.17
CA GLY A 43 -56.85 57.52 38.51
C GLY A 43 -56.80 55.99 38.70
N SER A 44 -57.84 55.40 39.30
CA SER A 44 -57.96 53.94 39.41
C SER A 44 -58.07 53.27 38.04
N ARG A 45 -58.84 53.87 37.12
CA ARG A 45 -59.00 53.36 35.75
C ARG A 45 -57.73 53.48 34.93
N GLU A 46 -57.00 54.58 35.06
CA GLU A 46 -55.69 54.75 34.42
C GLU A 46 -54.68 53.71 34.91
N LEU A 47 -54.63 53.48 36.23
CA LEU A 47 -53.76 52.46 36.82
C LEU A 47 -54.12 51.04 36.36
N GLU A 48 -55.42 50.70 36.33
CA GLU A 48 -55.90 49.43 35.79
C GLU A 48 -55.47 49.25 34.32
N ALA A 49 -55.63 50.28 33.49
CA ALA A 49 -55.20 50.23 32.09
C ALA A 49 -53.68 50.04 31.94
N GLU A 50 -52.87 50.66 32.80
CA GLU A 50 -51.42 50.47 32.80
C GLU A 50 -51.02 49.05 33.24
N LEU A 51 -51.67 48.51 34.27
CA LEU A 51 -51.46 47.13 34.70
C LEU A 51 -51.87 46.11 33.63
N GLU A 52 -53.00 46.33 32.96
CA GLU A 52 -53.43 45.50 31.83
C GLU A 52 -52.44 45.56 30.66
N ALA A 53 -51.90 46.74 30.35
CA ALA A 53 -50.88 46.90 29.31
C ALA A 53 -49.58 46.16 29.67
N GLN A 54 -49.12 46.26 30.93
CA GLN A 54 -47.93 45.56 31.40
C GLN A 54 -48.14 44.04 31.41
N LEU A 55 -49.31 43.56 31.84
CA LEU A 55 -49.67 42.15 31.81
C LEU A 55 -49.68 41.62 30.38
N GLY A 56 -50.33 42.32 29.45
CA GLY A 56 -50.37 41.95 28.03
C GLY A 56 -48.98 41.90 27.40
N GLN A 57 -48.09 42.84 27.73
CA GLN A 57 -46.70 42.81 27.26
C GLN A 57 -45.93 41.62 27.85
N ALA A 58 -46.14 41.29 29.13
CA ALA A 58 -45.51 40.15 29.78
C ALA A 58 -45.99 38.81 29.19
N GLU A 59 -47.30 38.67 28.94
CA GLU A 59 -47.89 37.50 28.29
C GLU A 59 -47.36 37.34 26.85
N HIS A 60 -47.23 38.44 26.11
CA HIS A 60 -46.65 38.41 24.77
C HIS A 60 -45.18 37.94 24.80
N ARG A 61 -44.37 38.52 25.68
CA ARG A 61 -42.97 38.08 25.88
C ARG A 61 -42.87 36.61 26.28
N MET A 62 -43.76 36.14 27.16
CA MET A 62 -43.81 34.72 27.56
C MET A 62 -44.12 33.82 26.36
N LYS A 63 -45.08 34.20 25.52
CA LYS A 63 -45.45 33.45 24.31
C LYS A 63 -44.30 33.38 23.31
N ASP A 64 -43.60 34.50 23.08
CA ASP A 64 -42.45 34.55 22.19
C ASP A 64 -41.32 33.65 22.70
N LEU A 65 -40.96 33.76 23.98
CA LEU A 65 -39.96 32.89 24.61
C LEU A 65 -40.35 31.42 24.55
N GLN A 66 -41.63 31.09 24.72
CA GLN A 66 -42.13 29.72 24.61
C GLN A 66 -42.01 29.19 23.18
N SER A 67 -42.32 30.02 22.18
CA SER A 67 -42.16 29.65 20.77
C SER A 67 -40.69 29.39 20.41
N GLU A 68 -39.78 30.22 20.90
CA GLU A 68 -38.34 30.09 20.69
C GLU A 68 -37.78 28.87 21.42
N ASN A 69 -38.24 28.60 22.64
CA ASN A 69 -37.86 27.39 23.39
C ASN A 69 -38.27 26.11 22.63
N ASN A 70 -39.48 26.10 22.06
CA ASN A 70 -39.94 24.98 21.24
C ASN A 70 -39.11 24.83 19.95
N ARG A 71 -38.76 25.95 19.30
CA ARG A 71 -37.88 25.95 18.12
C ARG A 71 -36.51 25.35 18.46
N LEU A 72 -35.89 25.80 19.53
CA LEU A 72 -34.59 25.32 20.00
C LEU A 72 -34.64 23.85 20.41
N LYS A 73 -35.71 23.39 21.07
CA LYS A 73 -35.92 21.96 21.38
C LYS A 73 -35.95 21.10 20.12
N ASN A 74 -36.69 21.52 19.10
CA ASN A 74 -36.76 20.81 17.83
C ASN A 74 -35.40 20.78 17.11
N GLU A 75 -34.66 21.88 17.16
CA GLU A 75 -33.31 21.97 16.60
C GLU A 75 -32.34 21.01 17.31
N VAL A 76 -32.37 20.97 18.64
CA VAL A 76 -31.59 20.03 19.45
C VAL A 76 -31.93 18.59 19.09
N GLU A 77 -33.21 18.25 18.96
CA GLU A 77 -33.62 16.88 18.61
C GLU A 77 -33.16 16.48 17.20
N THR A 78 -33.30 17.41 16.25
CA THR A 78 -32.80 17.22 14.87
C THR A 78 -31.28 17.00 14.85
N LEU A 79 -30.53 17.74 15.66
CA LEU A 79 -29.07 17.59 15.75
C LEU A 79 -28.68 16.26 16.39
N LYS A 80 -29.41 15.81 17.42
CA LYS A 80 -29.21 14.49 18.03
C LYS A 80 -29.48 13.36 17.05
N GLU A 81 -30.58 13.41 16.30
CA GLU A 81 -30.91 12.40 15.29
C GLU A 81 -29.84 12.32 14.20
N LYS A 82 -29.37 13.47 13.70
CA LYS A 82 -28.26 13.53 12.74
C LYS A 82 -26.97 12.95 13.31
N LEU A 83 -26.65 13.26 14.56
CA LEU A 83 -25.47 12.75 15.24
C LEU A 83 -25.53 11.22 15.37
N GLU A 84 -26.67 10.69 15.81
CA GLU A 84 -26.90 9.24 15.93
C GLU A 84 -26.80 8.54 14.57
N GLN A 85 -27.39 9.13 13.52
CA GLN A 85 -27.28 8.60 12.17
C GLN A 85 -25.83 8.55 11.68
N GLN A 86 -25.05 9.61 11.94
CA GLN A 86 -23.62 9.65 11.59
C GLN A 86 -22.81 8.63 12.39
N TYR A 87 -23.08 8.46 13.68
CA TYR A 87 -22.44 7.42 14.49
C TYR A 87 -22.74 6.02 13.97
N SER A 88 -24.01 5.72 13.69
CA SER A 88 -24.42 4.42 13.13
C SER A 88 -23.76 4.15 11.78
N GLN A 89 -23.69 5.16 10.90
CA GLN A 89 -23.02 5.03 9.60
C GLN A 89 -21.51 4.82 9.74
N SER A 90 -20.86 5.62 10.60
CA SER A 90 -19.42 5.49 10.87
C SER A 90 -19.09 4.13 11.47
N TYR A 91 -19.89 3.64 12.42
CA TYR A 91 -19.72 2.32 13.00
C TYR A 91 -19.80 1.20 11.95
N LYS A 92 -20.80 1.26 11.04
CA LYS A 92 -20.91 0.31 9.92
C LYS A 92 -19.69 0.37 9.01
N GLN A 93 -19.20 1.56 8.68
CA GLN A 93 -18.00 1.74 7.85
C GLN A 93 -16.75 1.17 8.51
N ILE A 94 -16.56 1.44 9.80
CA ILE A 94 -15.41 0.91 10.56
C ILE A 94 -15.48 -0.61 10.60
N SER A 95 -16.63 -1.21 10.91
CA SER A 95 -16.81 -2.66 10.91
C SER A 95 -16.47 -3.30 9.56
N MET A 96 -16.94 -2.72 8.44
CA MET A 96 -16.60 -3.22 7.10
C MET A 96 -15.08 -3.13 6.82
N LEU A 97 -14.44 -2.02 7.20
CA LEU A 97 -13.01 -1.84 7.01
C LEU A 97 -12.17 -2.79 7.88
N GLU A 98 -12.65 -3.11 9.08
CA GLU A 98 -12.01 -4.11 9.95
C GLU A 98 -12.09 -5.51 9.35
N ASP A 99 -13.23 -5.88 8.79
CA ASP A 99 -13.43 -7.15 8.08
C ASP A 99 -12.51 -7.25 6.84
N ASP A 100 -12.48 -6.22 6.00
CA ASP A 100 -11.62 -6.15 4.81
C ASP A 100 -10.12 -6.22 5.18
N LEU A 101 -9.74 -5.56 6.28
CA LEU A 101 -8.38 -5.63 6.81
C LEU A 101 -8.04 -7.04 7.28
N GLY A 102 -8.96 -7.71 7.96
CA GLY A 102 -8.85 -9.12 8.36
C GLY A 102 -8.68 -10.05 7.15
N GLN A 103 -9.51 -9.88 6.13
CA GLN A 103 -9.45 -10.65 4.88
C GLN A 103 -8.10 -10.44 4.16
N THR A 104 -7.66 -9.18 4.04
CA THR A 104 -6.39 -8.84 3.39
C THR A 104 -5.20 -9.46 4.13
N ARG A 105 -5.21 -9.45 5.46
CA ARG A 105 -4.17 -10.10 6.28
C ARG A 105 -4.14 -11.61 6.08
N SER A 106 -5.31 -12.25 6.06
CA SER A 106 -5.43 -13.68 5.79
C SER A 106 -4.91 -14.06 4.41
N ILE A 107 -5.30 -13.32 3.37
CA ILE A 107 -4.80 -13.53 1.99
C ILE A 107 -3.28 -13.36 1.94
N LYS A 108 -2.74 -12.31 2.58
CA LYS A 108 -1.29 -12.09 2.65
C LYS A 108 -0.58 -13.29 3.28
N GLU A 109 -1.10 -13.82 4.39
CA GLU A 109 -0.51 -14.97 5.07
C GLU A 109 -0.55 -16.24 4.21
N GLN A 110 -1.68 -16.49 3.53
CA GLN A 110 -1.82 -17.59 2.59
C GLN A 110 -0.83 -17.50 1.43
N LEU A 111 -0.70 -16.31 0.81
CA LEU A 111 0.27 -16.09 -0.26
C LEU A 111 1.71 -16.28 0.22
N HIS A 112 2.02 -15.81 1.43
CA HIS A 112 3.36 -15.98 2.00
C HIS A 112 3.68 -17.45 2.27
N LYS A 113 2.70 -18.24 2.72
CA LYS A 113 2.84 -19.70 2.84
C LYS A 113 3.03 -20.36 1.47
N TYR A 114 2.22 -19.97 0.49
CA TYR A 114 2.29 -20.51 -0.86
C TYR A 114 3.63 -20.23 -1.55
N VAL A 115 4.22 -19.06 -1.35
CA VAL A 115 5.58 -18.74 -1.85
C VAL A 115 6.61 -19.74 -1.29
N ARG A 116 6.56 -20.04 0.01
CA ARG A 116 7.48 -21.03 0.62
C ARG A 116 7.29 -22.43 0.04
N GLU A 117 6.05 -22.83 -0.22
CA GLU A 117 5.75 -24.11 -0.86
C GLU A 117 6.30 -24.18 -2.30
N LEU A 118 6.20 -23.08 -3.06
CA LEU A 118 6.79 -22.99 -4.40
C LEU A 118 8.33 -23.03 -4.35
N GLU A 119 8.94 -22.33 -3.40
CA GLU A 119 10.40 -22.35 -3.19
C GLU A 119 10.88 -23.77 -2.88
N GLN A 120 10.20 -24.48 -1.97
CA GLN A 120 10.53 -25.87 -1.65
C GLN A 120 10.38 -26.80 -2.86
N SER A 121 9.30 -26.66 -3.63
CA SER A 121 9.08 -27.45 -4.85
C SER A 121 10.16 -27.19 -5.90
N ASN A 122 10.62 -25.94 -6.02
CA ASN A 122 11.71 -25.58 -6.92
C ASN A 122 13.04 -26.21 -6.48
N ASP A 123 13.36 -26.18 -5.18
CA ASP A 123 14.56 -26.85 -4.64
C ASP A 123 14.54 -28.37 -4.91
N ASP A 124 13.39 -29.01 -4.74
CA ASP A 124 13.20 -30.43 -5.03
C ASP A 124 13.35 -30.73 -6.53
N LEU A 125 12.82 -29.86 -7.39
CA LEU A 125 12.99 -29.96 -8.84
C LEU A 125 14.45 -29.81 -9.27
N GLU A 126 15.18 -28.86 -8.69
CA GLU A 126 16.61 -28.69 -8.93
C GLU A 126 17.41 -29.91 -8.47
N ARG A 127 17.07 -30.49 -7.31
CA ARG A 127 17.68 -31.72 -6.83
C ARG A 127 17.45 -32.88 -7.80
N ALA A 128 16.20 -33.06 -8.26
CA ALA A 128 15.85 -34.09 -9.25
C ALA A 128 16.58 -33.89 -10.58
N LYS A 129 16.71 -32.64 -11.03
CA LYS A 129 17.50 -32.28 -12.21
C LYS A 129 18.96 -32.68 -12.06
N ARG A 130 19.60 -32.35 -10.92
CA ARG A 130 21.00 -32.72 -10.66
C ARG A 130 21.19 -34.24 -10.65
N ALA A 131 20.30 -34.97 -9.98
CA ALA A 131 20.35 -36.44 -9.97
C ALA A 131 20.20 -37.03 -11.38
N THR A 132 19.33 -36.44 -12.21
CA THR A 132 19.13 -36.87 -13.60
C THR A 132 20.38 -36.63 -14.45
N ILE A 133 21.02 -35.46 -14.32
CA ILE A 133 22.27 -35.14 -15.03
C ILE A 133 23.36 -36.16 -14.69
N VAL A 134 23.60 -36.42 -13.40
CA VAL A 134 24.61 -37.41 -12.97
C VAL A 134 24.29 -38.81 -13.48
N SER A 135 23.01 -39.19 -13.52
CA SER A 135 22.59 -40.47 -14.10
C SER A 135 22.93 -40.55 -15.60
N LEU A 136 22.63 -39.49 -16.36
CA LEU A 136 22.96 -39.40 -17.79
C LEU A 136 24.48 -39.45 -18.03
N GLU A 137 25.27 -38.69 -17.28
CA GLU A 137 26.73 -38.70 -17.36
C GLU A 137 27.32 -40.11 -17.10
N ASN A 138 26.76 -40.85 -16.14
CA ASN A 138 27.16 -42.24 -15.87
C ASN A 138 26.77 -43.18 -17.02
N PHE A 139 25.60 -42.98 -17.66
CA PHE A 139 25.25 -43.73 -18.87
C PHE A 139 26.19 -43.42 -20.04
N GLU A 140 26.50 -42.15 -20.28
CA GLU A 140 27.45 -41.71 -21.31
C GLU A 140 28.83 -42.32 -21.08
N GLN A 141 29.33 -42.31 -19.84
CA GLN A 141 30.61 -42.93 -19.51
C GLN A 141 30.61 -44.44 -19.81
N ARG A 142 29.53 -45.16 -19.45
CA ARG A 142 29.41 -46.59 -19.75
C ARG A 142 29.35 -46.88 -21.25
N LEU A 143 28.65 -46.04 -22.00
CA LEU A 143 28.59 -46.14 -23.47
C LEU A 143 29.98 -45.90 -24.09
N ASN A 144 30.70 -44.88 -23.64
CA ASN A 144 32.06 -44.61 -24.11
C ASN A 144 33.00 -45.78 -23.83
N GLN A 145 32.95 -46.36 -22.62
CA GLN A 145 33.74 -47.56 -22.31
C GLN A 145 33.33 -48.79 -23.16
N ALA A 146 32.07 -48.90 -23.56
CA ALA A 146 31.63 -49.96 -24.46
C ALA A 146 32.14 -49.74 -25.89
N ILE A 147 32.14 -48.48 -26.35
CA ILE A 147 32.72 -48.08 -27.64
C ILE A 147 34.22 -48.37 -27.68
N GLU A 148 34.97 -47.98 -26.64
CA GLU A 148 36.41 -48.26 -26.53
C GLU A 148 36.71 -49.76 -26.59
N ARG A 149 35.92 -50.59 -25.88
CA ARG A 149 36.06 -52.06 -25.94
C ARG A 149 35.75 -52.61 -27.33
N ASN A 150 34.72 -52.11 -28.00
CA ASN A 150 34.40 -52.54 -29.36
C ASN A 150 35.52 -52.17 -30.35
N ALA A 151 36.07 -50.96 -30.26
CA ALA A 151 37.19 -50.55 -31.10
C ALA A 151 38.44 -51.41 -30.88
N PHE A 152 38.71 -51.81 -29.63
CA PHE A 152 39.79 -52.74 -29.32
C PHE A 152 39.54 -54.13 -29.94
N LEU A 153 38.32 -54.67 -29.81
CA LEU A 153 37.94 -55.94 -30.42
C LEU A 153 37.99 -55.91 -31.95
N GLU A 154 37.59 -54.80 -32.58
CA GLU A 154 37.72 -54.59 -34.03
C GLU A 154 39.19 -54.68 -34.46
N SER A 155 40.11 -54.02 -33.73
CA SER A 155 41.55 -54.12 -34.00
C SER A 155 42.10 -55.54 -33.83
N GLU A 156 41.64 -56.30 -32.83
CA GLU A 156 42.04 -57.70 -32.66
C GLU A 156 41.53 -58.59 -33.81
N LEU A 157 40.34 -58.30 -34.33
CA LEU A 157 39.79 -58.98 -35.51
C LEU A 157 40.60 -58.64 -36.77
N ASP A 158 40.98 -57.38 -36.96
CA ASP A 158 41.83 -56.94 -38.07
C ASP A 158 43.22 -57.61 -38.04
N GLU A 159 43.85 -57.70 -36.87
CA GLU A 159 45.13 -58.41 -36.70
C GLU A 159 44.98 -59.91 -37.04
N LYS A 160 43.89 -60.53 -36.57
CA LYS A 160 43.57 -61.93 -36.89
C LYS A 160 43.38 -62.12 -38.40
N GLU A 161 42.70 -61.20 -39.09
CA GLU A 161 42.53 -61.26 -40.54
C GLU A 161 43.88 -61.12 -41.27
N SER A 162 44.73 -60.18 -40.87
CA SER A 162 46.08 -60.00 -41.41
C SER A 162 46.95 -61.26 -41.24
N LEU A 163 46.88 -61.91 -40.07
CA LEU A 163 47.55 -63.18 -39.84
C LEU A 163 47.00 -64.31 -40.71
N LEU A 164 45.68 -64.39 -40.92
CA LEU A 164 45.08 -65.36 -41.83
C LEU A 164 45.58 -65.18 -43.27
N VAL A 165 45.65 -63.94 -43.76
CA VAL A 165 46.22 -63.62 -45.08
C VAL A 165 47.68 -64.04 -45.16
N SER A 166 48.47 -63.74 -44.12
CA SER A 166 49.90 -64.10 -44.06
C SER A 166 50.12 -65.61 -44.04
N VAL A 167 49.33 -66.35 -43.25
CA VAL A 167 49.34 -67.82 -43.22
C VAL A 167 48.95 -68.39 -44.57
N GLN A 168 47.94 -67.81 -45.24
CA GLN A 168 47.52 -68.27 -46.56
C GLN A 168 48.63 -68.06 -47.60
N ARG A 169 49.28 -66.90 -47.59
CA ARG A 169 50.44 -66.62 -48.45
C ARG A 169 51.59 -67.59 -48.21
N LEU A 170 51.97 -67.84 -46.95
CA LEU A 170 53.00 -68.83 -46.61
C LEU A 170 52.63 -70.25 -47.04
N LYS A 171 51.35 -70.62 -46.97
CA LYS A 171 50.86 -71.91 -47.51
C LYS A 171 51.03 -71.99 -49.02
N ASP A 172 50.72 -70.92 -49.75
CA ASP A 172 50.89 -70.86 -51.19
C ASP A 172 52.39 -70.91 -51.56
N GLU A 173 53.25 -70.14 -50.89
CA GLU A 173 54.72 -70.20 -51.06
C GLU A 173 55.28 -71.60 -50.74
N ALA A 174 54.83 -72.24 -49.66
CA ALA A 174 55.22 -73.61 -49.33
C ALA A 174 54.73 -74.63 -50.37
N ARG A 175 53.56 -74.40 -50.99
CA ARG A 175 53.06 -75.21 -52.08
C ARG A 175 53.91 -75.04 -53.33
N ASP A 176 54.25 -73.80 -53.69
CA ASP A 176 55.06 -73.48 -54.86
C ASP A 176 56.48 -74.02 -54.72
N LEU A 177 57.13 -73.87 -53.56
CA LEU A 177 58.43 -74.47 -53.26
C LEU A 177 58.40 -76.00 -53.33
N ARG A 178 57.33 -76.65 -52.86
CA ARG A 178 57.16 -78.11 -53.04
C ARG A 178 57.04 -78.50 -54.50
N GLN A 179 56.36 -77.69 -55.33
CA GLN A 179 56.30 -77.91 -56.77
C GLN A 179 57.67 -77.71 -57.42
N GLU A 180 58.42 -76.67 -57.05
CA GLU A 180 59.79 -76.44 -57.53
C GLU A 180 60.72 -77.59 -57.17
N LEU A 181 60.66 -78.11 -55.94
CA LEU A 181 61.42 -79.29 -55.52
C LEU A 181 61.04 -80.52 -56.35
N ALA A 182 59.74 -80.77 -56.57
CA ALA A 182 59.28 -81.88 -57.41
C ALA A 182 59.68 -81.74 -58.89
N VAL A 183 59.84 -80.51 -59.40
CA VAL A 183 60.39 -80.25 -60.73
C VAL A 183 61.90 -80.44 -60.74
N ARG A 184 62.63 -79.97 -59.72
CA ARG A 184 64.07 -80.18 -59.58
C ARG A 184 64.43 -81.66 -59.47
N GLU A 185 63.62 -82.44 -58.76
CA GLU A 185 63.76 -83.90 -58.67
C GLU A 185 63.59 -84.55 -60.06
N ARG A 186 62.63 -84.07 -60.87
CA ARG A 186 62.46 -84.49 -62.28
C ARG A 186 63.55 -83.97 -63.24
N GLN A 187 64.17 -82.83 -62.96
CA GLN A 187 65.27 -82.27 -63.75
C GLN A 187 66.64 -82.86 -63.36
N ALA A 188 66.81 -83.28 -62.11
CA ALA A 188 68.00 -83.97 -61.62
C ALA A 188 68.18 -85.36 -62.28
N ASP A 189 67.09 -85.94 -62.81
CA ASP A 189 67.13 -87.15 -63.62
C ASP A 189 67.59 -86.93 -65.08
N VAL A 190 67.68 -85.69 -65.59
CA VAL A 190 68.04 -85.39 -66.99
C VAL A 190 69.39 -84.68 -67.17
N THR A 191 69.97 -84.08 -66.12
CA THR A 191 71.26 -83.38 -66.26
C THR A 191 72.21 -83.70 -65.10
N ARG A 192 72.75 -84.92 -65.09
CA ARG A 192 74.07 -85.20 -64.49
C ARG A 192 75.10 -85.09 -65.59
N MET A 193 75.93 -84.05 -65.60
CA MET A 193 77.35 -84.11 -66.00
C MET A 193 78.05 -82.79 -65.63
N SER A 194 79.06 -82.97 -64.78
CA SER A 194 80.29 -82.15 -64.63
C SER A 194 80.29 -80.93 -63.69
N ALA A 195 81.06 -81.09 -62.60
CA ALA A 195 81.75 -80.06 -61.81
C ALA A 195 83.03 -79.57 -62.56
N PRO A 196 83.97 -78.75 -62.00
CA PRO A 196 84.09 -78.10 -60.68
C PRO A 196 84.70 -76.65 -60.66
N SER A 197 84.94 -76.12 -59.44
CA SER A 197 86.08 -75.26 -58.98
C SER A 197 85.87 -73.75 -58.67
N SER A 198 86.32 -73.35 -57.46
CA SER A 198 86.53 -72.00 -56.87
C SER A 198 87.79 -71.28 -57.47
N PRO A 199 88.23 -70.01 -57.15
CA PRO A 199 88.25 -69.29 -55.84
C PRO A 199 88.20 -67.71 -55.79
N THR A 200 88.16 -67.14 -54.55
CA THR A 200 88.63 -65.78 -54.07
C THR A 200 87.97 -64.49 -54.67
N GLN A 201 87.69 -63.37 -53.98
CA GLN A 201 88.45 -62.58 -52.98
C GLN A 201 87.57 -61.46 -52.34
N ASP A 202 87.86 -61.11 -51.06
CA ASP A 202 87.76 -59.85 -50.28
C ASP A 202 86.90 -58.63 -50.74
N ASN A 203 86.15 -57.98 -49.81
CA ASN A 203 86.60 -56.80 -49.01
C ASN A 203 85.47 -56.01 -48.24
N VAL A 204 85.83 -55.48 -47.04
CA VAL A 204 85.30 -54.34 -46.21
C VAL A 204 83.89 -54.41 -45.53
N LYS A 205 83.76 -54.68 -44.21
CA LYS A 205 83.65 -53.79 -42.99
C LYS A 205 82.45 -52.79 -42.96
N MET A 206 81.47 -52.96 -42.05
CA MET A 206 81.22 -52.20 -40.78
C MET A 206 81.10 -50.66 -40.97
N ASP A 207 80.16 -49.89 -40.40
CA ASP A 207 79.42 -50.00 -39.13
C ASP A 207 78.33 -48.90 -39.03
N THR A 208 77.50 -48.97 -37.97
CA THR A 208 76.84 -47.84 -37.24
C THR A 208 75.31 -47.67 -37.32
N ALA A 209 74.66 -48.32 -36.33
CA ALA A 209 73.66 -47.83 -35.36
C ALA A 209 72.83 -46.56 -35.62
N VAL A 210 71.51 -46.67 -35.40
CA VAL A 210 70.73 -45.72 -34.58
C VAL A 210 69.65 -46.50 -33.79
N GLN A 211 69.64 -46.27 -32.48
CA GLN A 211 68.66 -46.77 -31.52
C GLN A 211 67.33 -46.01 -31.60
N ALA A 212 66.21 -46.67 -31.28
CA ALA A 212 65.13 -46.04 -30.54
C ALA A 212 64.28 -47.13 -29.85
N SER A 213 64.27 -47.06 -28.52
CA SER A 213 63.65 -48.01 -27.61
C SER A 213 62.17 -47.70 -27.38
N LEU A 214 61.44 -48.76 -27.07
CA LEU A 214 60.05 -48.83 -26.64
C LEU A 214 59.83 -48.26 -25.21
N SER A 215 58.57 -47.89 -24.92
CA SER A 215 57.84 -48.02 -23.63
C SER A 215 57.57 -46.78 -22.74
N LEU A 216 56.27 -46.60 -22.41
CA LEU A 216 55.70 -46.03 -21.16
C LEU A 216 56.04 -46.98 -19.95
N PRO A 217 55.75 -46.71 -18.63
CA PRO A 217 54.81 -45.76 -18.00
C PRO A 217 55.26 -45.11 -16.63
N ALA A 218 54.31 -44.46 -15.95
CA ALA A 218 54.15 -44.25 -14.48
C ALA A 218 54.45 -42.87 -13.83
N THR A 219 53.43 -42.35 -13.14
CA THR A 219 53.39 -41.34 -12.07
C THR A 219 53.99 -41.93 -10.76
N PRO A 220 54.42 -41.16 -9.70
CA PRO A 220 53.52 -40.43 -8.77
C PRO A 220 54.08 -39.17 -8.03
N LEU A 221 53.19 -38.57 -7.21
CA LEU A 221 53.34 -37.58 -6.11
C LEU A 221 53.56 -36.11 -6.48
N SER A 222 53.13 -35.09 -5.71
CA SER A 222 52.11 -34.83 -4.67
C SER A 222 52.46 -33.45 -4.10
N LYS A 223 51.44 -32.69 -3.67
CA LYS A 223 51.44 -31.42 -2.88
C LYS A 223 51.82 -30.13 -3.64
N GLY A 224 51.06 -29.05 -3.50
CA GLY A 224 50.03 -28.76 -2.50
C GLY A 224 49.14 -27.57 -2.84
N LEU A 225 48.08 -27.48 -2.02
CA LEU A 225 47.26 -26.33 -1.59
C LEU A 225 47.24 -25.13 -2.54
N ASP A 226 46.07 -24.63 -2.96
CA ASP A 226 45.08 -24.04 -2.06
C ASP A 226 43.70 -23.79 -2.70
N ASN A 227 42.74 -23.72 -1.79
CA ASN A 227 41.30 -23.72 -1.95
C ASN A 227 40.79 -22.26 -1.83
N ALA A 228 39.94 -21.77 -2.73
CA ALA A 228 39.12 -20.58 -2.45
C ALA A 228 37.85 -20.53 -3.30
N PHE A 229 36.79 -21.07 -2.72
CA PHE A 229 35.40 -20.79 -3.01
C PHE A 229 35.07 -19.38 -2.53
N ALA A 230 34.53 -18.52 -3.39
CA ALA A 230 33.82 -17.31 -2.96
C ALA A 230 32.77 -16.90 -3.99
N ASN A 231 31.53 -17.30 -3.71
CA ASN A 231 30.36 -16.49 -4.04
C ASN A 231 30.49 -15.14 -3.33
N GLN A 232 30.22 -14.04 -4.04
CA GLN A 232 29.22 -13.05 -3.62
C GLN A 232 28.97 -11.97 -4.69
N THR A 233 27.69 -11.88 -5.05
CA THR A 233 26.90 -10.65 -5.22
C THR A 233 27.54 -9.32 -4.82
N GLY A 234 27.36 -8.33 -5.71
CA GLY A 234 27.12 -6.95 -5.33
C GLY A 234 28.28 -5.99 -5.59
N MET A 235 28.37 -5.44 -6.80
CA MET A 235 28.86 -4.07 -6.97
C MET A 235 28.03 -3.31 -8.00
N LEU A 236 27.44 -2.23 -7.48
CA LEU A 236 26.80 -1.13 -8.17
C LEU A 236 27.79 -0.54 -9.19
N SER A 237 27.42 -0.52 -10.47
CA SER A 237 28.11 0.30 -11.47
C SER A 237 27.32 1.57 -11.69
N ASN A 238 27.74 2.63 -11.00
CA ASN A 238 27.36 4.00 -11.29
C ASN A 238 28.53 4.63 -12.09
N GLY A 239 28.32 4.89 -13.38
CA GLY A 239 29.38 5.45 -14.21
C GLY A 239 29.04 5.49 -15.70
N TYR A 240 28.24 6.50 -16.06
CA TYR A 240 28.23 7.22 -17.34
C TYR A 240 28.75 6.50 -18.61
N GLY A 241 27.83 6.33 -19.57
CA GLY A 241 28.18 6.16 -20.98
C GLY A 241 27.87 4.78 -21.55
N SER A 242 26.59 4.47 -21.73
CA SER A 242 26.21 3.40 -22.65
C SER A 242 24.86 3.69 -23.29
N ASN A 243 24.89 3.99 -24.59
CA ASN A 243 23.72 4.08 -25.47
C ASN A 243 23.15 2.67 -25.74
N SER A 244 22.98 1.85 -24.70
CA SER A 244 22.34 0.55 -24.82
C SER A 244 20.83 0.75 -24.68
N PRO A 245 20.03 0.46 -25.73
CA PRO A 245 18.59 0.64 -25.64
C PRO A 245 18.04 -0.24 -24.52
N LEU A 246 17.33 0.38 -23.56
CA LEU A 246 16.62 -0.33 -22.50
C LEU A 246 15.81 -1.48 -23.10
N THR A 247 15.90 -2.66 -22.48
CA THR A 247 15.10 -3.81 -22.89
C THR A 247 13.62 -3.42 -22.89
N PRO A 248 12.79 -3.97 -23.81
CA PRO A 248 11.36 -3.62 -23.88
C PRO A 248 10.64 -3.74 -22.54
N SER A 249 11.00 -4.74 -21.73
CA SER A 249 10.47 -4.95 -20.38
C SER A 249 10.87 -3.83 -19.39
N ALA A 250 12.14 -3.42 -19.38
CA ALA A 250 12.61 -2.33 -18.52
C ALA A 250 11.97 -0.99 -18.89
N ARG A 251 11.73 -0.75 -20.19
CA ARG A 251 11.03 0.45 -20.68
C ARG A 251 9.57 0.48 -20.23
N ILE A 252 8.84 -0.63 -20.38
CA ILE A 252 7.42 -0.72 -19.98
C ILE A 252 7.29 -0.57 -18.45
N SER A 253 8.17 -1.21 -17.67
CA SER A 253 8.20 -1.06 -16.21
C SER A 253 8.43 0.40 -15.78
N ALA A 254 9.41 1.08 -16.39
CA ALA A 254 9.68 2.49 -16.12
C ALA A 254 8.48 3.40 -16.47
N LEU A 255 7.81 3.16 -17.61
CA LEU A 255 6.62 3.93 -18.01
C LEU A 255 5.43 3.72 -17.07
N ASN A 256 5.23 2.50 -16.57
CA ASN A 256 4.18 2.20 -15.60
C ASN A 256 4.45 2.93 -14.27
N ILE A 257 5.69 2.90 -13.79
CA ILE A 257 6.10 3.62 -12.57
C ILE A 257 5.86 5.13 -12.74
N VAL A 258 6.27 5.71 -13.87
CA VAL A 258 6.05 7.14 -14.16
C VAL A 258 4.55 7.47 -14.22
N SER A 259 3.75 6.61 -14.85
CA SER A 259 2.30 6.78 -14.95
C SER A 259 1.62 6.74 -13.58
N ASP A 260 2.05 5.83 -12.70
CA ASP A 260 1.56 5.74 -11.32
C ASP A 260 1.98 6.93 -10.47
N LEU A 261 3.21 7.42 -10.65
CA LEU A 261 3.69 8.65 -10.00
C LEU A 261 2.87 9.87 -10.43
N LEU A 262 2.61 10.04 -11.72
CA LEU A 262 1.77 11.15 -12.21
C LEU A 262 0.34 11.07 -11.66
N ARG A 263 -0.25 9.87 -11.57
CA ARG A 263 -1.57 9.66 -10.97
C ARG A 263 -1.58 10.02 -9.47
N LYS A 264 -0.54 9.61 -8.74
CA LYS A 264 -0.38 9.93 -7.30
C LYS A 264 -0.14 11.42 -7.08
N VAL A 265 0.65 12.09 -7.93
CA VAL A 265 0.86 13.54 -7.88
C VAL A 265 -0.46 14.27 -8.15
N GLY A 266 -1.22 13.89 -9.17
CA GLY A 266 -2.54 14.48 -9.44
C GLY A 266 -3.52 14.30 -8.27
N ALA A 267 -3.53 13.13 -7.62
CA ALA A 267 -4.33 12.91 -6.41
C ALA A 267 -3.88 13.78 -5.22
N LEU A 268 -2.56 13.98 -5.06
CA LEU A 268 -2.00 14.87 -4.04
C LEU A 268 -2.35 16.33 -4.31
N GLU A 269 -2.26 16.79 -5.56
CA GLU A 269 -2.65 18.15 -5.96
C GLU A 269 -4.14 18.41 -5.70
N SER A 270 -5.01 17.44 -5.99
CA SER A 270 -6.44 17.51 -5.68
C SER A 270 -6.70 17.62 -4.17
N LYS A 271 -6.03 16.81 -3.36
CA LYS A 271 -6.11 16.90 -1.89
C LYS A 271 -5.58 18.24 -1.36
N LEU A 272 -4.48 18.74 -1.92
CA LEU A 272 -3.89 20.01 -1.52
C LEU A 272 -4.80 21.20 -1.89
N ALA A 273 -5.46 21.15 -3.04
CA ALA A 273 -6.49 22.10 -3.43
C ALA A 273 -7.69 22.05 -2.46
N ALA A 274 -8.15 20.85 -2.09
CA ALA A 274 -9.22 20.67 -1.11
C ALA A 274 -8.84 21.24 0.27
N CYS A 275 -7.62 20.99 0.76
CA CYS A 275 -7.12 21.56 2.01
C CYS A 275 -7.05 23.09 1.96
N ARG A 276 -6.62 23.67 0.83
CA ARG A 276 -6.58 25.13 0.65
C ARG A 276 -7.99 25.74 0.67
N ASN A 277 -8.97 25.07 0.07
CA ASN A 277 -10.37 25.51 0.12
C ASN A 277 -10.94 25.38 1.53
N PHE A 278 -10.67 24.27 2.23
CA PHE A 278 -11.08 24.09 3.62
C PHE A 278 -10.49 25.15 4.56
N ALA A 279 -9.22 25.54 4.37
CA ALA A 279 -8.59 26.61 5.12
C ALA A 279 -9.21 27.98 4.84
N LYS A 280 -9.58 28.25 3.57
CA LYS A 280 -10.33 29.47 3.19
C LYS A 280 -11.72 29.49 3.82
N ASP A 281 -12.44 28.38 3.80
CA ASP A 281 -13.76 28.25 4.42
C ASP A 281 -13.71 28.42 5.94
N GLN A 282 -12.69 27.86 6.61
CA GLN A 282 -12.48 28.11 8.04
C GLN A 282 -12.20 29.59 8.32
N LYS A 283 -11.41 30.26 7.49
CA LYS A 283 -11.12 31.69 7.64
C LYS A 283 -12.38 32.53 7.41
N ALA A 284 -13.21 32.18 6.43
CA ALA A 284 -14.50 32.83 6.19
C ALA A 284 -15.45 32.63 7.38
N ARG A 285 -15.60 31.40 7.88
CA ARG A 285 -16.43 31.10 9.07
C ARG A 285 -15.97 31.86 10.31
N LYS A 286 -14.66 31.99 10.54
CA LYS A 286 -14.11 32.79 11.65
C LYS A 286 -14.37 34.29 11.47
N ALA A 287 -14.32 34.81 10.25
CA ALA A 287 -14.66 36.21 9.97
C ALA A 287 -16.14 36.50 10.24
N PHE A 288 -17.06 35.63 9.77
CA PHE A 288 -18.49 35.74 10.08
C PHE A 288 -18.80 35.62 11.58
N ALA A 289 -18.08 34.75 12.31
CA ALA A 289 -18.26 34.64 13.75
C ALA A 289 -17.80 35.91 14.51
N LEU A 290 -16.71 36.56 14.05
CA LEU A 290 -16.22 37.79 14.67
C LEU A 290 -17.15 38.98 14.41
N ASP A 291 -17.72 39.06 13.20
CA ASP A 291 -18.66 40.12 12.82
C ASP A 291 -19.98 40.02 13.61
N ASN A 292 -20.49 38.79 13.80
CA ASN A 292 -21.68 38.54 14.62
C ASN A 292 -21.44 38.81 16.12
N SER A 293 -20.21 38.60 16.59
CA SER A 293 -19.83 38.89 17.99
C SER A 293 -19.73 40.40 18.24
N ASN A 294 -19.25 41.18 17.27
CA ASN A 294 -19.21 42.64 17.35
C ASN A 294 -20.61 43.27 17.23
N ALA A 295 -21.50 42.70 16.41
CA ALA A 295 -22.89 43.16 16.30
C ALA A 295 -23.69 42.94 17.60
N LEU A 296 -23.45 41.83 18.31
CA LEU A 296 -24.06 41.57 19.62
C LEU A 296 -23.51 42.48 20.73
N ASN A 297 -22.22 42.83 20.68
CA ASN A 297 -21.59 43.68 21.70
C ASN A 297 -21.91 45.20 21.51
N ALA A 298 -22.12 45.64 20.26
CA ALA A 298 -22.57 46.99 19.96
C ALA A 298 -24.00 47.25 20.47
N ASN A 299 -24.89 46.27 20.38
CA ASN A 299 -26.26 46.38 20.89
C ASN A 299 -26.35 46.40 22.44
N TYR A 300 -25.41 45.77 23.14
CA TYR A 300 -25.35 45.84 24.61
C TYR A 300 -24.78 47.17 25.12
N SER A 301 -23.86 47.79 24.37
CA SER A 301 -23.22 49.04 24.76
C SER A 301 -24.13 50.26 24.58
N GLN A 302 -25.08 50.19 23.64
CA GLN A 302 -26.02 51.29 23.36
C GLN A 302 -27.26 51.27 24.27
N ALA A 303 -27.54 50.14 24.94
CA ALA A 303 -28.69 49.97 25.85
C ALA A 303 -28.40 50.38 27.31
N LEU A 304 -27.14 50.62 27.69
CA LEU A 304 -26.76 50.93 29.09
C LEU A 304 -26.51 52.42 29.37
N HIS A 305 -26.73 53.33 28.42
CA HIS A 305 -26.39 54.75 28.59
C HIS A 305 -27.59 55.70 28.86
N THR A 306 -28.78 55.18 29.12
CA THR A 306 -29.96 55.99 29.49
C THR A 306 -30.57 55.53 30.80
N SER A 307 -30.11 56.12 31.91
CA SER A 307 -30.93 56.63 33.03
C SER A 307 -30.12 56.67 34.33
N TYR A 308 -30.47 57.65 35.17
CA TYR A 308 -30.02 57.90 36.55
C TYR A 308 -28.72 58.68 36.75
N PHE A 309 -28.87 60.01 36.71
CA PHE A 309 -28.35 60.84 37.81
C PHE A 309 -29.50 61.70 38.32
N ASP A 310 -30.08 61.27 39.44
CA ASP A 310 -31.00 62.05 40.25
C ASP A 310 -30.22 62.71 41.39
N LYS A 311 -30.65 63.92 41.74
CA LYS A 311 -30.05 64.81 42.73
C LYS A 311 -30.40 64.36 44.14
N ALA A 312 -29.40 64.35 45.02
CA ALA A 312 -29.51 64.68 46.43
C ALA A 312 -28.36 65.60 46.79
#